data_AF-A0A2D7H0M1-F1
#
_entry.id   AF-A0A2D7H0M1-F1
#
_cell.length_a   1.000
_cell.length_b   1.000
_cell.length_c   1.000
_cell.angle_alpha   90.00
_cell.angle_beta   90.00
_cell.angle_gamma   90.00
#
_symmetry.space_group_name_H-M   'P 1'
#
loop_
_entity.id
_entity.type
_entity.pdbx_description
1 polymer ?
#
loop_
_entity_poly.entity_id
_entity_poly.type
_entity_poly.pdbx_seq_one_letter_code
_entity_poly.pdbx_strand_id
1 'polypeptide(L)'
;MFSILALIVAMTPQPIVPMRTYNGMHNGIVVTVTLPEGKDVASVALVDHKGTQITKPVFVTRGTHNILSRIPQIKKIESAVWLQMFSGDKRIGEPLVIQPMESREVPIVEEALRSDGKTSYTKIVGWKNEAEEDGVEGSFVSGWRVYVAKDALIETSEGVIRISLRPDEAPNTVWNFQELAEGGLYQNTTFHRIVPLSSKGHPFVIQGGDPTGTGMGGAGNWLPIENSKLPHDFGVISMARAGDPDSAGCQFFLCLSREGTARLDGQYCAFGETVSGDEVIQAIAATPLADPASGKPVDPPIIHSIALIPTN
;
A
#
# COMPACT_ATOMS: atom_id res chain seq x y z
N MET A 1 15.24 7.82 -28.36
CA MET A 1 13.92 7.43 -28.91
C MET A 1 13.62 6.04 -28.38
N PHE A 2 13.17 5.94 -27.12
CA PHE A 2 12.67 4.70 -26.53
C PHE A 2 11.19 4.94 -26.22
N SER A 3 10.34 4.62 -27.18
CA SER A 3 8.89 4.50 -27.00
C SER A 3 8.56 3.03 -27.12
N ILE A 4 8.54 2.34 -25.99
CA ILE A 4 7.98 1.01 -25.76
C ILE A 4 7.60 1.07 -24.27
N LEU A 5 6.36 0.96 -23.81
CA LEU A 5 5.25 0.16 -24.27
C LEU A 5 3.99 0.89 -23.81
N ALA A 6 3.10 1.27 -24.74
CA ALA A 6 1.70 1.35 -24.37
C ALA A 6 1.31 -0.09 -24.02
N LEU A 7 1.47 -0.45 -22.74
CA LEU A 7 0.79 -1.60 -22.19
C LEU A 7 -0.69 -1.22 -22.32
N ILE A 8 -1.29 -1.52 -23.48
CA ILE A 8 -2.73 -1.66 -23.60
C ILE A 8 -3.02 -2.88 -22.74
N VAL A 9 -3.07 -2.66 -21.43
CA VAL A 9 -3.82 -3.52 -20.54
C VAL A 9 -5.21 -3.44 -21.13
N ALA A 10 -5.60 -4.46 -21.90
CA ALA A 10 -6.98 -4.62 -22.29
C ALA A 10 -7.74 -4.63 -20.96
N MET A 11 -8.34 -3.49 -20.60
CA MET A 11 -9.05 -3.37 -19.35
C MET A 11 -10.20 -4.36 -19.45
N THR A 12 -10.01 -5.53 -18.85
CA THR A 12 -11.08 -6.49 -18.69
C THR A 12 -12.23 -5.76 -18.01
N PRO A 13 -13.45 -5.84 -18.54
CA PRO A 13 -14.57 -5.10 -17.97
C PRO A 13 -14.68 -5.42 -16.49
N GLN A 14 -14.60 -4.39 -15.64
CA GLN A 14 -14.66 -4.56 -14.19
C GLN A 14 -16.04 -5.10 -13.81
N PRO A 15 -16.17 -6.37 -13.37
CA PRO A 15 -17.46 -7.04 -13.30
C PRO A 15 -18.26 -6.64 -12.06
N ILE A 16 -17.58 -6.17 -11.02
CA ILE A 16 -18.19 -5.59 -9.81
C ILE A 16 -17.68 -4.17 -9.66
N VAL A 17 -18.60 -3.20 -9.62
CA VAL A 17 -18.27 -1.79 -9.40
C VAL A 17 -19.04 -1.27 -8.18
N PRO A 18 -18.37 -0.68 -7.18
CA PRO A 18 -19.07 -0.07 -6.04
C PRO A 18 -19.83 1.18 -6.51
N MET A 19 -21.05 1.38 -6.01
CA MET A 19 -21.82 2.59 -6.35
C MET A 19 -21.25 3.86 -5.71
N ARG A 20 -20.43 3.72 -4.67
CA ARG A 20 -19.77 4.80 -3.95
C ARG A 20 -18.55 4.25 -3.19
N THR A 21 -17.56 5.10 -3.01
CA THR A 21 -16.35 4.75 -2.25
C THR A 21 -16.64 4.57 -0.77
N TYR A 22 -17.35 5.49 -0.12
CA TYR A 22 -17.68 5.39 1.30
C TYR A 22 -19.11 4.88 1.54
N ASN A 23 -19.25 3.87 2.39
CA ASN A 23 -20.51 3.22 2.74
C ASN A 23 -20.64 3.21 4.27
N GLY A 24 -21.37 4.17 4.84
CA GLY A 24 -21.56 4.27 6.29
C GLY A 24 -22.26 3.04 6.91
N MET A 25 -22.10 2.82 8.22
CA MET A 25 -22.60 1.64 8.95
C MET A 25 -24.07 1.26 8.72
N HIS A 26 -24.93 2.27 8.56
CA HIS A 26 -26.37 2.08 8.33
C HIS A 26 -26.74 1.96 6.86
N ASN A 27 -25.79 2.20 5.96
CA ASN A 27 -25.94 2.04 4.52
C ASN A 27 -25.42 0.66 4.10
N GLY A 28 -26.04 0.08 3.07
CA GLY A 28 -25.52 -1.13 2.44
C GLY A 28 -24.25 -0.85 1.65
N ILE A 29 -23.42 -1.88 1.46
CA ILE A 29 -22.37 -1.86 0.43
C ILE A 29 -23.04 -2.23 -0.89
N VAL A 30 -23.42 -1.22 -1.67
CA VAL A 30 -24.16 -1.44 -2.91
C VAL A 30 -23.20 -1.48 -4.09
N VAL A 31 -23.27 -2.56 -4.88
CA VAL A 31 -22.44 -2.76 -6.08
C VAL A 31 -23.31 -3.01 -7.30
N THR A 32 -22.81 -2.63 -8.46
CA THR A 32 -23.33 -3.03 -9.76
C THR A 32 -22.55 -4.24 -10.25
N VAL A 33 -23.28 -5.30 -10.62
CA VAL A 33 -22.75 -6.54 -11.17
C VAL A 33 -23.03 -6.60 -12.67
N THR A 34 -21.97 -6.79 -13.44
CA THR A 34 -22.03 -7.24 -14.83
C THR A 34 -21.50 -8.66 -14.92
N LEU A 35 -22.06 -9.44 -15.84
CA LEU A 35 -21.66 -10.83 -16.06
C LEU A 35 -21.10 -10.99 -17.48
N PRO A 36 -20.12 -11.91 -17.66
CA PRO A 36 -19.64 -12.30 -18.99
C PRO A 36 -20.78 -12.73 -19.91
N GLU A 37 -20.55 -12.64 -21.22
CA GLU A 37 -21.52 -13.08 -22.21
C GLU A 37 -21.89 -14.56 -22.02
N GLY A 38 -23.18 -14.89 -22.16
CA GLY A 38 -23.70 -16.24 -21.95
C GLY A 38 -23.77 -16.71 -20.50
N LYS A 39 -23.57 -15.82 -19.51
CA LYS A 39 -23.73 -16.13 -18.07
C LYS A 39 -24.92 -15.38 -17.46
N ASP A 40 -25.79 -16.14 -16.79
CA ASP A 40 -26.95 -15.59 -16.06
C ASP A 40 -26.68 -15.41 -14.56
N VAL A 41 -25.73 -16.18 -14.02
CA VAL A 41 -25.37 -16.18 -12.60
C VAL A 41 -23.84 -16.27 -12.42
N ALA A 42 -23.35 -15.57 -11.41
CA ALA A 42 -22.00 -15.72 -10.85
C ALA A 42 -22.10 -15.84 -9.34
N SER A 43 -20.98 -16.07 -8.66
CA SER A 43 -20.89 -15.97 -7.20
C SER A 43 -19.89 -14.92 -6.78
N VAL A 44 -20.06 -14.38 -5.58
CA VAL A 44 -19.10 -13.50 -4.92
C VAL A 44 -18.74 -14.06 -3.56
N ALA A 45 -17.49 -13.92 -3.15
CA ALA A 45 -17.02 -14.29 -1.83
C ALA A 45 -15.96 -13.29 -1.34
N LEU A 46 -15.79 -13.20 -0.03
CA LEU A 46 -14.62 -12.54 0.54
C LEU A 46 -13.42 -13.47 0.41
N VAL A 47 -12.28 -12.88 0.06
CA VAL A 47 -10.96 -13.52 0.04
C VAL A 47 -9.96 -12.67 0.81
N ASP A 48 -8.89 -13.29 1.31
CA ASP A 48 -7.73 -12.60 1.89
C ASP A 48 -6.76 -12.10 0.80
N HIS A 49 -5.64 -11.49 1.20
CA HIS A 49 -4.65 -10.93 0.27
C HIS A 49 -3.96 -12.00 -0.61
N LYS A 50 -3.94 -13.27 -0.17
CA LYS A 50 -3.46 -14.43 -0.96
C LYS A 50 -4.57 -14.99 -1.85
N GLY A 51 -5.76 -14.42 -1.75
CA GLY A 51 -6.97 -14.85 -2.43
C GLY A 51 -7.55 -16.16 -1.89
N THR A 52 -7.20 -16.54 -0.67
CA THR A 52 -7.86 -17.63 0.06
C THR A 52 -9.28 -17.20 0.38
N GLN A 53 -10.26 -18.02 0.02
CA GLN A 53 -11.65 -17.70 0.30
C GLN A 53 -11.97 -17.83 1.79
N ILE A 54 -12.51 -16.76 2.39
CA ILE A 54 -12.82 -16.69 3.83
C ILE A 54 -14.33 -16.70 4.15
N THR A 55 -15.19 -16.55 3.13
CA THR A 55 -16.65 -16.74 3.28
C THR A 55 -17.19 -17.76 2.29
N LYS A 56 -18.39 -18.31 2.57
CA LYS A 56 -19.11 -19.09 1.56
C LYS A 56 -19.49 -18.19 0.37
N PRO A 57 -19.42 -18.67 -0.88
CA PRO A 57 -19.84 -17.88 -2.03
C PRO A 57 -21.34 -17.60 -2.00
N VAL A 58 -21.73 -16.42 -2.43
CA VAL A 58 -23.13 -15.99 -2.57
C VAL A 58 -23.43 -15.70 -4.02
N PHE A 59 -24.51 -16.28 -4.55
CA PHE A 59 -24.90 -16.06 -5.93
C PHE A 59 -25.40 -14.62 -6.19
N VAL A 60 -25.01 -14.09 -7.33
CA VAL A 60 -25.39 -12.78 -7.85
C VAL A 60 -25.78 -12.89 -9.32
N THR A 61 -26.64 -11.97 -9.76
CA THR A 61 -27.12 -11.85 -11.13
C THR A 61 -26.67 -10.49 -11.68
N ARG A 62 -26.95 -10.21 -12.96
CA ARG A 62 -26.74 -8.86 -13.49
C ARG A 62 -27.63 -7.85 -12.74
N GLY A 63 -27.08 -6.67 -12.43
CA GLY A 63 -27.81 -5.59 -11.77
C GLY A 63 -27.22 -5.21 -10.42
N THR A 64 -28.04 -4.61 -9.55
CA THR A 64 -27.58 -4.02 -8.29
C THR A 64 -27.75 -4.97 -7.12
N HIS A 65 -26.71 -5.11 -6.29
CA HIS A 65 -26.70 -5.97 -5.12
C HIS A 65 -26.20 -5.21 -3.88
N ASN A 66 -26.91 -5.34 -2.76
CA ASN A 66 -26.38 -4.97 -1.45
C ASN A 66 -25.56 -6.14 -0.89
N ILE A 67 -24.24 -6.01 -0.96
CA ILE A 67 -23.29 -7.04 -0.53
C ILE A 67 -23.31 -7.22 0.99
N LEU A 68 -23.47 -6.13 1.76
CA LEU A 68 -23.49 -6.21 3.22
C LEU A 68 -24.66 -7.07 3.74
N SER A 69 -25.83 -7.02 3.08
CA SER A 69 -26.97 -7.88 3.41
C SER A 69 -26.76 -9.35 3.00
N ARG A 70 -25.95 -9.58 1.96
CA ARG A 70 -25.67 -10.91 1.41
C ARG A 70 -24.52 -11.62 2.13
N ILE A 71 -23.54 -10.87 2.61
CA ILE A 71 -22.37 -11.33 3.37
C ILE A 71 -22.27 -10.50 4.67
N PRO A 72 -23.11 -10.78 5.69
CA PRO A 72 -23.09 -10.03 6.95
C PRO A 72 -21.77 -10.10 7.74
N GLN A 73 -20.91 -11.08 7.42
CA GLN A 73 -19.58 -11.25 7.99
C GLN A 73 -18.68 -10.02 7.79
N ILE A 74 -18.96 -9.18 6.77
CA ILE A 74 -18.25 -7.91 6.54
C ILE A 74 -18.31 -7.00 7.78
N LYS A 75 -19.35 -7.11 8.63
CA LYS A 75 -19.45 -6.32 9.87
C LYS A 75 -18.45 -6.72 10.95
N LYS A 76 -17.70 -7.79 10.75
CA LYS A 76 -16.77 -8.38 11.74
C LYS A 76 -15.34 -8.45 11.22
N ILE A 77 -15.04 -7.84 10.07
CA ILE A 77 -13.67 -7.77 9.57
C ILE A 77 -12.91 -6.72 10.39
N GLU A 78 -11.65 -7.03 10.70
CA GLU A 78 -10.74 -6.16 11.48
C GLU A 78 -9.64 -5.56 10.58
N SER A 79 -9.56 -6.03 9.33
CA SER A 79 -8.65 -5.54 8.31
C SER A 79 -9.34 -5.54 6.95
N ALA A 80 -8.72 -4.89 5.96
CA ALA A 80 -9.25 -4.90 4.61
C ALA A 80 -9.31 -6.33 4.03
N VAL A 81 -10.40 -6.62 3.34
CA VAL A 81 -10.62 -7.90 2.62
C VAL A 81 -11.04 -7.63 1.19
N TRP A 82 -11.04 -8.67 0.36
CA TRP A 82 -11.34 -8.54 -1.06
C TRP A 82 -12.64 -9.25 -1.42
N LEU A 83 -13.60 -8.54 -2.00
CA LEU A 83 -14.79 -9.12 -2.60
C LEU A 83 -14.47 -9.56 -4.03
N GLN A 84 -14.27 -10.86 -4.24
CA GLN A 84 -13.94 -11.45 -5.53
C GLN A 84 -15.19 -12.05 -6.19
N MET A 85 -15.35 -11.83 -7.50
CA MET A 85 -16.32 -12.56 -8.32
C MET A 85 -15.76 -13.87 -8.86
N PHE A 86 -16.62 -14.89 -8.97
CA PHE A 86 -16.30 -16.18 -9.56
C PHE A 86 -17.36 -16.65 -10.56
N SER A 87 -16.94 -17.38 -11.60
CA SER A 87 -17.79 -18.22 -12.44
C SER A 87 -17.36 -19.67 -12.28
N GLY A 88 -18.12 -20.44 -11.50
CA GLY A 88 -17.64 -21.72 -10.99
C GLY A 88 -16.47 -21.45 -10.03
N ASP A 89 -15.33 -22.09 -10.26
CA ASP A 89 -14.12 -21.92 -9.44
C ASP A 89 -13.15 -20.86 -9.99
N LYS A 90 -13.45 -20.27 -11.15
CA LYS A 90 -12.59 -19.27 -11.80
C LYS A 90 -12.92 -17.87 -11.33
N ARG A 91 -11.91 -17.13 -10.88
CA ARG A 91 -12.01 -15.69 -10.59
C ARG A 91 -12.33 -14.92 -11.88
N ILE A 92 -13.12 -13.87 -11.75
CA ILE A 92 -13.43 -12.95 -12.85
C ILE A 92 -13.20 -11.52 -12.38
N GLY A 93 -12.35 -10.81 -13.11
CA GLY A 93 -12.04 -9.39 -12.91
C GLY A 93 -11.44 -9.07 -11.55
N GLU A 94 -11.17 -7.78 -11.35
CA GLU A 94 -10.49 -7.34 -10.14
C GLU A 94 -11.42 -7.40 -8.93
N PRO A 95 -10.92 -7.85 -7.78
CA PRO A 95 -11.68 -7.78 -6.55
C PRO A 95 -11.92 -6.33 -6.12
N LEU A 96 -12.97 -6.12 -5.34
CA LEU A 96 -13.12 -4.87 -4.59
C LEU A 96 -12.44 -5.02 -3.23
N VAL A 97 -11.59 -4.06 -2.86
CA VAL A 97 -11.17 -3.89 -1.47
C VAL A 97 -12.38 -3.42 -0.67
N ILE A 98 -12.64 -4.06 0.47
CA ILE A 98 -13.58 -3.62 1.50
C ILE A 98 -12.75 -3.36 2.76
N GLN A 99 -12.49 -2.08 3.01
CA GLN A 99 -11.73 -1.60 4.16
C GLN A 99 -12.69 -1.14 5.25
N PRO A 100 -12.62 -1.67 6.49
CA PRO A 100 -13.34 -1.08 7.62
C PRO A 100 -12.76 0.30 7.95
N MET A 101 -13.63 1.28 8.16
CA MET A 101 -13.26 2.66 8.50
C MET A 101 -13.28 2.81 10.02
N GLU A 102 -12.19 2.38 10.64
CA GLU A 102 -11.99 2.31 12.08
C GLU A 102 -11.38 3.58 12.68
N SER A 103 -11.55 3.77 13.99
CA SER A 103 -10.76 4.74 14.74
C SER A 103 -9.30 4.35 14.69
N ARG A 104 -8.44 5.37 14.69
CA ARG A 104 -7.02 5.20 14.46
C ARG A 104 -6.32 4.51 15.65
N GLU A 105 -5.29 3.73 15.37
CA GLU A 105 -4.28 3.37 16.37
C GLU A 105 -3.19 4.46 16.46
N VAL A 106 -2.94 4.95 17.67
CA VAL A 106 -1.92 5.98 17.97
C VAL A 106 -0.66 5.29 18.50
N PRO A 107 0.54 5.65 17.99
CA PRO A 107 1.78 5.08 18.49
C PRO A 107 2.09 5.57 19.91
N ILE A 108 2.45 4.64 20.79
CA ILE A 108 3.09 4.95 22.08
C ILE A 108 4.59 5.04 21.83
N VAL A 109 5.20 6.16 22.23
CA VAL A 109 6.59 6.46 21.90
C VAL A 109 7.45 6.69 23.13
N GLU A 110 8.75 6.42 22.97
CA GLU A 110 9.81 6.81 23.90
C GLU A 110 10.96 7.49 23.15
N GLU A 111 11.75 8.30 23.86
CA GLU A 111 13.03 8.79 23.35
C GLU A 111 14.10 7.71 23.54
N ALA A 112 14.82 7.38 22.47
CA ALA A 112 15.91 6.41 22.48
C ALA A 112 17.18 6.98 21.83
N LEU A 113 18.34 6.43 22.18
CA LEU A 113 19.63 6.82 21.58
C LEU A 113 20.04 5.88 20.44
N ARG A 114 20.62 6.46 19.40
CA ARG A 114 21.27 5.71 18.32
C ARG A 114 22.54 5.03 18.84
N SER A 115 23.14 4.18 18.01
CA SER A 115 24.36 3.44 18.34
C SER A 115 25.58 4.32 18.66
N ASP A 116 25.53 5.61 18.31
CA ASP A 116 26.56 6.59 18.66
C ASP A 116 26.46 7.08 20.12
N GLY A 117 25.38 6.75 20.83
CA GLY A 117 25.10 7.17 22.20
C GLY A 117 24.83 8.68 22.35
N LYS A 118 24.66 9.41 21.25
CA LYS A 118 24.53 10.88 21.24
C LYS A 118 23.28 11.37 20.51
N THR A 119 22.90 10.70 19.44
CA THR A 119 21.77 11.13 18.62
C THR A 119 20.51 10.46 19.13
N SER A 120 19.53 11.24 19.59
CA SER A 120 18.22 10.72 19.98
C SER A 120 17.31 10.47 18.77
N TYR A 121 16.33 9.59 18.93
CA TYR A 121 15.27 9.35 17.96
C TYR A 121 14.00 8.89 18.70
N THR A 122 12.85 9.15 18.08
CA THR A 122 11.55 8.66 18.56
C THR A 122 11.37 7.20 18.19
N LYS A 123 11.19 6.35 19.19
CA LYS A 123 10.99 4.91 19.04
C LYS A 123 9.56 4.56 19.42
N ILE A 124 8.88 3.80 18.58
CA ILE A 124 7.55 3.26 18.87
C ILE A 124 7.72 2.02 19.75
N VAL A 125 7.01 1.98 20.87
CA VAL A 125 7.06 0.88 21.86
C VAL A 125 5.73 0.19 22.07
N GLY A 126 4.66 0.75 21.53
CA GLY A 126 3.31 0.20 21.64
C GLY A 126 2.33 0.99 20.80
N TRP A 127 1.07 0.58 20.89
CA TRP A 127 -0.05 1.18 20.20
C TRP A 127 -1.25 1.22 21.14
N LYS A 128 -2.11 2.22 20.97
CA LYS A 128 -3.39 2.33 21.67
C LYS A 128 -4.44 2.85 20.71
N ASN A 129 -5.71 2.50 20.91
CA ASN A 129 -6.77 3.10 20.10
C ASN A 129 -6.95 4.57 20.49
N GLU A 130 -7.07 5.47 19.52
CA GLU A 130 -7.33 6.90 19.76
C GLU A 130 -8.61 7.11 20.58
N ALA A 131 -9.63 6.28 20.35
CA ALA A 131 -10.91 6.37 21.06
C ALA A 131 -10.79 6.09 22.57
N GLU A 132 -9.73 5.38 23.01
CA GLU A 132 -9.47 5.18 24.44
C GLU A 132 -9.08 6.47 25.16
N GLU A 133 -8.54 7.47 24.45
CA GLU A 133 -8.26 8.79 25.02
C GLU A 133 -9.54 9.52 25.43
N ASP A 134 -10.64 9.26 24.71
CA ASP A 134 -11.97 9.78 25.01
C ASP A 134 -12.77 8.88 25.98
N GLY A 135 -12.12 7.88 26.58
CA GLY A 135 -12.73 6.96 27.53
C GLY A 135 -13.65 5.91 26.89
N VAL A 136 -13.49 5.65 25.59
CA VAL A 136 -14.23 4.62 24.88
C VAL A 136 -13.38 3.36 24.78
N GLU A 137 -13.95 2.23 25.19
CA GLU A 137 -13.34 0.92 25.00
C GLU A 137 -13.51 0.43 23.55
N GLY A 138 -12.38 0.18 22.88
CA GLY A 138 -12.32 -0.44 21.55
C GLY A 138 -12.31 0.54 20.37
N SER A 139 -12.44 -0.03 19.17
CA SER A 139 -12.48 0.72 17.90
C SER A 139 -13.91 1.03 17.47
N PHE A 140 -14.14 2.22 16.91
CA PHE A 140 -15.40 2.55 16.26
C PHE A 140 -15.32 2.36 14.76
N VAL A 141 -16.23 1.56 14.20
CA VAL A 141 -16.40 1.46 12.75
C VAL A 141 -17.43 2.49 12.31
N SER A 142 -17.03 3.43 11.44
CA SER A 142 -17.92 4.43 10.85
C SER A 142 -18.59 3.95 9.55
N GLY A 143 -17.99 2.95 8.90
CA GLY A 143 -18.49 2.32 7.69
C GLY A 143 -17.39 1.54 6.98
N TRP A 144 -17.50 1.45 5.66
CA TRP A 144 -16.52 0.78 4.80
C TRP A 144 -16.11 1.66 3.62
N ARG A 145 -14.82 1.72 3.35
CA ARG A 145 -14.27 2.23 2.09
C ARG A 145 -14.18 1.07 1.10
N VAL A 146 -14.78 1.23 -0.07
CA VAL A 146 -14.90 0.19 -1.09
C VAL A 146 -14.42 0.71 -2.43
N TYR A 147 -13.39 0.08 -2.98
CA TYR A 147 -12.76 0.48 -4.24
C TYR A 147 -12.18 -0.73 -4.97
N VAL A 148 -11.90 -0.59 -6.26
CA VAL A 148 -11.28 -1.67 -7.05
C VAL A 148 -9.83 -1.82 -6.62
N ALA A 149 -9.40 -3.06 -6.33
CA ALA A 149 -8.01 -3.33 -5.99
C ALA A 149 -7.09 -2.98 -7.19
N LYS A 150 -5.92 -2.42 -6.89
CA LYS A 150 -4.92 -2.07 -7.90
C LYS A 150 -3.51 -2.35 -7.36
N ASP A 151 -2.63 -2.77 -8.24
CA ASP A 151 -1.18 -2.77 -8.03
C ASP A 151 -0.61 -1.43 -8.49
N ALA A 152 0.60 -1.11 -8.02
CA ALA A 152 1.36 0.04 -8.49
C ALA A 152 2.47 -0.41 -9.45
N LEU A 153 2.53 0.21 -10.62
CA LEU A 153 3.58 0.02 -11.62
C LEU A 153 4.49 1.25 -11.61
N ILE A 154 5.69 1.11 -11.06
CA ILE A 154 6.69 2.16 -10.95
C ILE A 154 7.61 2.06 -12.17
N GLU A 155 7.46 2.98 -13.11
CA GLU A 155 8.34 3.09 -14.27
C GLU A 155 9.55 3.94 -13.91
N THR A 156 10.75 3.40 -14.05
CA THR A 156 12.01 4.08 -13.70
C THR A 156 12.98 4.12 -14.87
N SER A 157 14.06 4.90 -14.75
CA SER A 157 15.18 4.88 -15.70
C SER A 157 15.86 3.52 -15.81
N GLU A 158 15.75 2.67 -14.79
CA GLU A 158 16.39 1.34 -14.72
C GLU A 158 15.45 0.20 -15.15
N GLY A 159 14.18 0.50 -15.43
CA GLY A 159 13.15 -0.49 -15.75
C GLY A 159 11.89 -0.33 -14.89
N VAL A 160 11.07 -1.37 -14.85
CA VAL A 160 9.74 -1.34 -14.24
C VAL A 160 9.70 -2.21 -12.98
N ILE A 161 9.16 -1.66 -11.89
CA ILE A 161 8.89 -2.38 -10.65
C ILE A 161 7.37 -2.47 -10.47
N ARG A 162 6.84 -3.67 -10.21
CA ARG A 162 5.43 -3.86 -9.88
C ARG A 162 5.30 -4.17 -8.39
N ILE A 163 4.42 -3.44 -7.72
CA ILE A 163 4.14 -3.57 -6.29
C ILE A 163 2.69 -3.99 -6.08
N SER A 164 2.48 -5.09 -5.37
CA SER A 164 1.19 -5.45 -4.78
C SER A 164 0.97 -4.63 -3.52
N LEU A 165 -0.11 -3.84 -3.50
CA LEU A 165 -0.44 -2.98 -2.36
C LEU A 165 -1.15 -3.80 -1.28
N ARG A 166 -0.88 -3.49 0.00
CA ARG A 166 -1.36 -4.24 1.17
C ARG A 166 -2.30 -3.39 2.04
N PRO A 167 -3.53 -3.10 1.57
CA PRO A 167 -4.51 -2.34 2.36
C PRO A 167 -5.00 -3.08 3.60
N ASP A 168 -4.74 -4.39 3.71
CA ASP A 168 -4.96 -5.19 4.91
C ASP A 168 -3.95 -4.85 6.03
N GLU A 169 -2.78 -4.32 5.68
CA GLU A 169 -1.71 -3.95 6.61
C GLU A 169 -1.67 -2.44 6.88
N ALA A 170 -1.90 -1.63 5.84
CA ALA A 170 -1.79 -0.17 5.89
C ALA A 170 -2.84 0.52 5.01
N PRO A 171 -4.13 0.42 5.37
CA PRO A 171 -5.24 0.82 4.50
C PRO A 171 -5.23 2.30 4.09
N ASN A 172 -4.94 3.21 5.01
CA ASN A 172 -4.92 4.64 4.72
C ASN A 172 -3.64 5.07 4.01
N THR A 173 -2.54 4.37 4.24
CA THR A 173 -1.27 4.56 3.53
C THR A 173 -1.40 4.15 2.08
N VAL A 174 -1.99 2.98 1.82
CA VAL A 174 -2.31 2.54 0.45
C VAL A 174 -3.21 3.55 -0.24
N TRP A 175 -4.29 3.98 0.41
CA TRP A 175 -5.20 4.98 -0.15
C TRP A 175 -4.47 6.31 -0.48
N ASN A 176 -3.68 6.84 0.45
CA ASN A 176 -2.91 8.06 0.22
C ASN A 176 -1.92 7.90 -0.94
N PHE A 177 -1.17 6.80 -0.98
CA PHE A 177 -0.22 6.52 -2.06
C PHE A 177 -0.91 6.45 -3.43
N GLN A 178 -2.08 5.80 -3.50
CA GLN A 178 -2.88 5.72 -4.73
C GLN A 178 -3.34 7.09 -5.21
N GLU A 179 -3.90 7.91 -4.32
CA GLU A 179 -4.36 9.27 -4.68
C GLU A 179 -3.19 10.15 -5.17
N LEU A 180 -2.02 10.05 -4.52
CA LEU A 180 -0.83 10.79 -4.94
C LEU A 180 -0.27 10.30 -6.30
N ALA A 181 -0.31 9.00 -6.55
CA ALA A 181 0.08 8.41 -7.82
C ALA A 181 -0.86 8.82 -8.96
N GLU A 182 -2.18 8.72 -8.76
CA GLU A 182 -3.19 9.16 -9.74
C GLU A 182 -3.12 10.67 -9.99
N GLY A 183 -2.81 11.46 -8.97
CA GLY A 183 -2.58 12.90 -9.06
C GLY A 183 -1.27 13.29 -9.75
N GLY A 184 -0.39 12.33 -10.08
CA GLY A 184 0.86 12.56 -10.78
C GLY A 184 2.00 13.11 -9.90
N LEU A 185 1.88 13.05 -8.57
CA LEU A 185 2.90 13.59 -7.65
C LEU A 185 4.28 12.98 -7.88
N TYR A 186 4.32 11.70 -8.24
CA TYR A 186 5.57 10.94 -8.41
C TYR A 186 6.22 11.11 -9.79
N GLN A 187 5.56 11.80 -10.72
CA GLN A 187 6.05 11.99 -12.09
C GLN A 187 7.39 12.74 -12.08
N ASN A 188 8.42 12.12 -12.66
CA ASN A 188 9.79 12.64 -12.73
C ASN A 188 10.43 12.95 -11.37
N THR A 189 9.98 12.28 -10.30
CA THR A 189 10.72 12.26 -9.03
C THR A 189 11.92 11.32 -9.13
N THR A 190 12.75 11.21 -8.09
CA THR A 190 13.96 10.38 -8.13
C THR A 190 14.10 9.50 -6.89
N PHE A 191 14.91 8.44 -7.03
CA PHE A 191 15.54 7.78 -5.90
C PHE A 191 16.69 8.65 -5.39
N HIS A 192 16.36 9.67 -4.59
CA HIS A 192 17.30 10.69 -4.13
C HIS A 192 18.26 10.19 -3.05
N ARG A 193 18.00 9.04 -2.44
CA ARG A 193 18.84 8.45 -1.39
C ARG A 193 18.91 6.93 -1.52
N ILE A 194 20.14 6.42 -1.56
CA ILE A 194 20.46 5.00 -1.74
C ILE A 194 21.42 4.60 -0.63
N VAL A 195 21.06 3.57 0.13
CA VAL A 195 21.92 3.01 1.19
C VAL A 195 22.17 1.54 0.86
N PRO A 196 23.20 1.25 0.04
CA PRO A 196 23.48 -0.11 -0.42
C PRO A 196 23.88 -1.02 0.72
N LEU A 197 24.44 -0.49 1.81
CA LEU A 197 24.83 -1.23 3.01
C LEU A 197 24.55 -0.39 4.26
N SER A 198 23.96 -1.01 5.28
CA SER A 198 23.80 -0.47 6.63
C SER A 198 25.15 -0.40 7.35
N SER A 199 25.18 0.25 8.53
CA SER A 199 26.37 0.28 9.39
C SER A 199 26.87 -1.10 9.85
N LYS A 200 26.02 -2.13 9.71
CA LYS A 200 26.37 -3.52 9.99
C LYS A 200 26.79 -4.32 8.74
N GLY A 201 26.87 -3.68 7.57
CA GLY A 201 27.29 -4.30 6.32
C GLY A 201 26.19 -5.11 5.59
N HIS A 202 24.92 -4.91 5.93
CA HIS A 202 23.79 -5.57 5.25
C HIS A 202 23.06 -4.62 4.30
N PRO A 203 22.57 -5.06 3.13
CA PRO A 203 21.76 -4.23 2.26
C PRO A 203 20.58 -3.60 2.98
N PHE A 204 20.37 -2.29 2.76
CA PHE A 204 19.41 -1.54 3.56
C PHE A 204 18.22 -1.07 2.74
N VAL A 205 18.27 0.10 2.10
CA VAL A 205 17.10 0.67 1.42
C VAL A 205 17.49 1.55 0.23
N ILE A 206 16.57 1.69 -0.72
CA ILE A 206 16.53 2.77 -1.72
C ILE A 206 15.30 3.63 -1.45
N GLN A 207 15.45 4.95 -1.42
CA GLN A 207 14.42 5.90 -1.01
C GLN A 207 14.15 6.93 -2.11
N GLY A 208 12.86 7.17 -2.37
CA GLY A 208 12.38 8.05 -3.41
C GLY A 208 11.06 8.72 -3.08
N GLY A 209 10.42 9.32 -4.09
CA GLY A 209 9.10 9.93 -3.96
C GLY A 209 9.07 11.33 -3.33
N ASP A 210 10.22 12.02 -3.25
CA ASP A 210 10.27 13.45 -2.90
C ASP A 210 10.15 14.30 -4.19
N PRO A 211 9.10 15.13 -4.35
CA PRO A 211 8.93 16.01 -5.51
C PRO A 211 10.07 17.02 -5.72
N THR A 212 10.83 17.33 -4.67
CA THR A 212 11.97 18.25 -4.72
C THR A 212 13.29 17.53 -4.97
N GLY A 213 13.35 16.21 -4.77
CA GLY A 213 14.57 15.41 -4.84
C GLY A 213 15.62 15.72 -3.75
N THR A 214 15.26 16.49 -2.72
CA THR A 214 16.20 16.93 -1.67
C THR A 214 16.25 16.00 -0.46
N GLY A 215 15.24 15.16 -0.30
CA GLY A 215 14.94 14.40 0.91
C GLY A 215 14.12 15.19 1.95
N MET A 216 13.84 16.47 1.71
CA MET A 216 13.13 17.36 2.64
C MET A 216 11.73 17.77 2.16
N GLY A 217 11.35 17.41 0.93
CA GLY A 217 10.02 17.72 0.40
C GLY A 217 8.94 16.73 0.82
N GLY A 218 7.70 17.03 0.45
CA GLY A 218 6.52 16.25 0.81
C GLY A 218 5.29 16.64 0.00
N ALA A 219 4.15 15.99 0.28
CA ALA A 219 2.86 16.25 -0.38
C ALA A 219 2.11 17.48 0.16
N GLY A 220 2.68 18.21 1.13
CA GLY A 220 2.03 19.36 1.78
C GLY A 220 1.10 19.00 2.95
N ASN A 221 0.96 17.70 3.26
CA ASN A 221 0.27 17.16 4.42
C ASN A 221 1.12 16.05 5.08
N TRP A 222 0.77 15.72 6.32
CA TRP A 222 1.31 14.56 7.00
C TRP A 222 0.29 13.42 7.03
N LEU A 223 0.80 12.22 6.85
CA LEU A 223 0.08 10.96 6.95
C LEU A 223 0.46 10.31 8.28
N PRO A 224 -0.51 10.09 9.18
CA PRO A 224 -0.22 9.42 10.43
C PRO A 224 0.17 7.95 10.23
N ILE A 225 1.05 7.42 11.09
CA ILE A 225 1.54 6.05 10.93
C ILE A 225 0.45 5.01 11.22
N GLU A 226 0.43 3.94 10.42
CA GLU A 226 -0.38 2.74 10.65
C GLU A 226 0.48 1.57 11.15
N ASN A 227 -0.11 0.75 12.01
CA ASN A 227 0.54 -0.37 12.70
C ASN A 227 0.72 -1.62 11.82
N SER A 228 1.35 -1.45 10.66
CA SER A 228 1.60 -2.55 9.73
C SER A 228 2.41 -3.67 10.38
N LYS A 229 1.99 -4.92 10.14
CA LYS A 229 2.68 -6.13 10.58
C LYS A 229 3.50 -6.77 9.46
N LEU A 230 3.46 -6.19 8.25
CA LEU A 230 4.25 -6.63 7.12
C LEU A 230 5.76 -6.54 7.45
N PRO A 231 6.50 -7.67 7.46
CA PRO A 231 7.93 -7.64 7.71
C PRO A 231 8.65 -6.87 6.62
N HIS A 232 9.65 -6.06 6.99
CA HIS A 232 10.50 -5.38 6.02
C HIS A 232 11.50 -6.38 5.39
N ASP A 233 11.02 -7.24 4.50
CA ASP A 233 11.79 -8.15 3.65
C ASP A 233 12.27 -7.44 2.36
N PHE A 234 13.08 -8.11 1.53
CA PHE A 234 13.47 -7.56 0.22
C PHE A 234 12.23 -7.20 -0.62
N GLY A 235 12.26 -6.04 -1.28
CA GLY A 235 11.19 -5.60 -2.17
C GLY A 235 9.93 -5.08 -1.46
N VAL A 236 9.90 -5.04 -0.12
CA VAL A 236 8.82 -4.40 0.63
C VAL A 236 8.95 -2.89 0.52
N ILE A 237 7.83 -2.22 0.19
CA ILE A 237 7.72 -0.77 0.16
C ILE A 237 7.16 -0.25 1.49
N SER A 238 7.76 0.83 2.00
CA SER A 238 7.38 1.41 3.29
C SER A 238 7.54 2.93 3.25
N MET A 239 6.73 3.63 4.04
CA MET A 239 6.75 5.10 4.07
C MET A 239 8.00 5.61 4.78
N ALA A 240 8.71 6.54 4.15
CA ALA A 240 9.69 7.36 4.85
C ALA A 240 8.96 8.43 5.68
N ARG A 241 9.58 8.84 6.79
CA ARG A 241 9.04 9.85 7.72
C ARG A 241 10.17 10.65 8.36
N ALA A 242 9.84 11.80 8.94
CA ALA A 242 10.75 12.53 9.81
C ALA A 242 10.78 11.89 11.22
N GLY A 243 11.30 12.63 12.20
CA GLY A 243 11.46 12.13 13.57
C GLY A 243 10.14 11.72 14.22
N ASP A 244 9.08 12.49 13.97
CA ASP A 244 7.73 12.18 14.42
C ASP A 244 7.17 10.96 13.67
N PRO A 245 6.66 9.92 14.35
CA PRO A 245 5.93 8.82 13.71
C PRO A 245 4.87 9.28 12.72
N ASP A 246 4.16 10.36 13.02
CA ASP A 246 3.02 10.86 12.25
C ASP A 246 3.40 11.88 11.18
N SER A 247 4.65 11.82 10.70
CA SER A 247 5.19 12.76 9.71
C SER A 247 5.54 12.11 8.36
N ALA A 248 4.98 10.93 8.08
CA ALA A 248 5.03 10.41 6.73
C ALA A 248 4.28 11.36 5.78
N GLY A 249 4.54 11.27 4.48
CA GLY A 249 3.87 12.12 3.49
C GLY A 249 3.74 11.39 2.16
N CYS A 250 4.69 11.63 1.27
CA CYS A 250 4.76 10.97 -0.04
C CYS A 250 6.02 10.13 -0.26
N GLN A 251 7.10 10.41 0.50
CA GLN A 251 8.35 9.69 0.35
C GLN A 251 8.21 8.24 0.81
N PHE A 252 8.81 7.33 0.06
CA PHE A 252 8.81 5.90 0.35
C PHE A 252 10.22 5.33 0.19
N PHE A 253 10.43 4.13 0.71
CA PHE A 253 11.62 3.34 0.44
C PHE A 253 11.28 1.89 0.12
N LEU A 254 12.14 1.24 -0.66
CA LEU A 254 12.14 -0.20 -0.89
C LEU A 254 13.28 -0.85 -0.10
N CYS A 255 12.96 -1.94 0.58
CA CYS A 255 13.90 -2.72 1.37
C CYS A 255 14.81 -3.61 0.49
N LEU A 256 16.10 -3.69 0.84
CA LEU A 256 17.10 -4.45 0.09
C LEU A 256 17.53 -5.76 0.77
N SER A 257 17.23 -5.97 2.05
CA SER A 257 17.35 -7.29 2.69
C SER A 257 16.70 -7.31 4.06
N ARG A 258 16.17 -8.46 4.47
CA ARG A 258 15.60 -8.66 5.80
C ARG A 258 16.61 -8.37 6.90
N GLU A 259 17.85 -8.82 6.77
CA GLU A 259 18.91 -8.63 7.76
C GLU A 259 19.22 -7.15 8.02
N GLY A 260 19.15 -6.32 6.97
CA GLY A 260 19.35 -4.88 7.10
C GLY A 260 18.13 -4.12 7.63
N THR A 261 16.92 -4.58 7.30
CA THR A 261 15.68 -3.82 7.52
C THR A 261 14.75 -4.36 8.60
N ALA A 262 15.00 -5.52 9.21
CA ALA A 262 14.15 -6.07 10.28
C ALA A 262 13.90 -5.11 11.45
N ARG A 263 14.86 -4.23 11.75
CA ARG A 263 14.72 -3.19 12.80
C ARG A 263 13.68 -2.10 12.48
N LEU A 264 13.17 -2.06 11.25
CA LEU A 264 12.17 -1.09 10.82
C LEU A 264 10.73 -1.58 11.09
N ASP A 265 10.56 -2.87 11.39
CA ASP A 265 9.27 -3.47 11.73
C ASP A 265 8.62 -2.74 12.91
N GLY A 266 7.37 -2.34 12.74
CA GLY A 266 6.61 -1.55 13.72
C GLY A 266 7.15 -0.13 13.98
N GLN A 267 8.22 0.29 13.30
CA GLN A 267 8.79 1.65 13.40
C GLN A 267 8.49 2.52 12.17
N TYR A 268 8.23 1.86 11.04
CA TYR A 268 7.85 2.42 9.74
C TYR A 268 6.67 1.62 9.18
N CYS A 269 5.86 2.26 8.35
CA CYS A 269 4.63 1.68 7.83
C CYS A 269 4.89 1.02 6.47
N ALA A 270 5.08 -0.29 6.47
CA ALA A 270 5.15 -1.10 5.26
C ALA A 270 3.74 -1.28 4.67
N PHE A 271 3.59 -1.08 3.36
CA PHE A 271 2.27 -1.02 2.72
C PHE A 271 2.16 -1.75 1.37
N GLY A 272 3.20 -2.49 0.98
CA GLY A 272 3.19 -3.28 -0.24
C GLY A 272 4.44 -4.13 -0.41
N GLU A 273 4.40 -5.04 -1.37
CA GLU A 273 5.48 -5.98 -1.68
C GLU A 273 5.70 -6.11 -3.19
N THR A 274 6.94 -6.31 -3.60
CA THR A 274 7.29 -6.44 -5.02
C THR A 274 6.74 -7.73 -5.61
N VAL A 275 6.12 -7.63 -6.78
CA VAL A 275 5.62 -8.75 -7.59
C VAL A 275 6.61 -9.06 -8.73
N SER A 276 7.28 -8.04 -9.27
CA SER A 276 8.29 -8.17 -10.32
C SER A 276 9.19 -6.93 -10.37
N GLY A 277 10.40 -7.08 -10.90
CA GLY A 277 11.38 -5.99 -11.02
C GLY A 277 12.48 -6.02 -9.95
N ASP A 278 12.75 -7.19 -9.37
CA ASP A 278 13.82 -7.39 -8.38
C ASP A 278 15.19 -6.96 -8.93
N GLU A 279 15.46 -7.26 -10.20
CA GLU A 279 16.65 -6.84 -10.93
C GLU A 279 16.74 -5.33 -11.08
N VAL A 280 15.60 -4.64 -11.22
CA VAL A 280 15.51 -3.18 -11.32
C VAL A 280 15.82 -2.55 -9.97
N ILE A 281 15.27 -3.11 -8.88
CA ILE A 281 15.59 -2.68 -7.50
C ILE A 281 17.09 -2.81 -7.23
N GLN A 282 17.70 -3.93 -7.65
CA GLN A 282 19.14 -4.15 -7.51
C GLN A 282 19.97 -3.20 -8.37
N ALA A 283 19.53 -2.91 -9.60
CA ALA A 283 20.20 -1.94 -10.48
C ALA A 283 20.19 -0.54 -9.87
N ILE A 284 19.05 -0.08 -9.35
CA ILE A 284 18.95 1.19 -8.62
C ILE A 284 19.91 1.18 -7.42
N ALA A 285 19.91 0.11 -6.61
CA ALA A 285 20.79 -0.01 -5.45
C ALA A 285 22.29 0.01 -5.80
N ALA A 286 22.67 -0.35 -7.03
CA ALA A 286 24.05 -0.32 -7.52
C ALA A 286 24.50 1.04 -8.07
N THR A 287 23.63 2.06 -8.07
CA THR A 287 23.96 3.40 -8.56
C THR A 287 25.16 4.00 -7.81
N PRO A 288 26.17 4.53 -8.52
CA PRO A 288 27.31 5.21 -7.90
C PRO A 288 26.86 6.38 -7.00
N LEU A 289 27.47 6.48 -5.81
CA LEU A 289 27.17 7.53 -4.84
C LEU A 289 28.13 8.70 -4.97
N ALA A 290 27.59 9.91 -5.06
CA ALA A 290 28.35 11.15 -4.94
C ALA A 290 28.81 11.37 -3.49
N ASP A 291 27.97 10.97 -2.54
CA ASP A 291 28.29 11.00 -1.11
C ASP A 291 27.78 9.73 -0.42
N PRO A 292 28.67 8.78 -0.10
CA PRO A 292 28.33 7.56 0.62
C PRO A 292 27.74 7.80 2.02
N ALA A 293 28.05 8.92 2.68
CA ALA A 293 27.59 9.19 4.04
C ALA A 293 26.10 9.56 4.08
N SER A 294 25.65 10.39 3.14
CA SER A 294 24.22 10.73 2.99
C SER A 294 23.44 9.69 2.17
N GLY A 295 24.13 8.91 1.33
CA GLY A 295 23.52 8.00 0.36
C GLY A 295 23.11 8.72 -0.93
N LYS A 296 23.63 9.91 -1.20
CA LYS A 296 23.26 10.70 -2.38
C LYS A 296 23.89 10.10 -3.65
N PRO A 297 23.11 9.72 -4.68
CA PRO A 297 23.65 9.23 -5.94
C PRO A 297 24.31 10.33 -6.79
N VAL A 298 25.23 9.94 -7.68
CA VAL A 298 25.84 10.84 -8.67
C VAL A 298 24.81 11.26 -9.71
N ASP A 299 24.11 10.29 -10.27
CA ASP A 299 23.01 10.47 -11.21
C ASP A 299 21.79 9.73 -10.64
N PRO A 300 20.86 10.41 -9.96
CA PRO A 300 19.73 9.77 -9.30
C PRO A 300 18.80 9.08 -10.30
N PRO A 301 18.48 7.78 -10.14
CA PRO A 301 17.51 7.10 -10.98
C PRO A 301 16.15 7.80 -10.92
N ILE A 302 15.55 8.00 -12.09
CA ILE A 302 14.33 8.77 -12.24
C ILE A 302 13.13 7.82 -12.14
N ILE A 303 12.13 8.20 -11.36
CA ILE A 303 10.79 7.62 -11.42
C ILE A 303 10.05 8.40 -12.49
N HIS A 304 9.88 7.80 -13.66
CA HIS A 304 9.11 8.40 -14.75
C HIS A 304 7.66 8.54 -14.33
N SER A 305 7.00 7.46 -13.93
CA SER A 305 5.61 7.49 -13.49
C SER A 305 5.33 6.39 -12.47
N ILE A 306 4.23 6.55 -11.72
CA ILE A 306 3.63 5.46 -10.95
C ILE A 306 2.18 5.33 -11.44
N ALA A 307 1.90 4.28 -12.19
CA ALA A 307 0.56 3.99 -12.69
C ALA A 307 -0.13 2.95 -11.79
N LEU A 308 -1.44 3.11 -11.56
CA LEU A 308 -2.22 2.07 -10.90
C LEU A 308 -2.83 1.13 -11.93
N ILE A 309 -2.57 -0.16 -11.78
CA ILE A 309 -2.95 -1.21 -12.74
C ILE A 309 -3.78 -2.30 -12.05
N PRO A 310 -4.53 -3.14 -12.81
CA PRO A 310 -5.22 -4.30 -12.27
C PRO A 310 -4.29 -5.25 -11.49
N THR A 311 -4.81 -5.90 -10.44
CA THR A 311 -4.13 -6.94 -9.68
C THR A 311 -4.09 -8.24 -10.50
N ASN A 312 -2.98 -8.99 -10.48
CA ASN A 312 -2.81 -10.16 -11.36
C ASN A 312 -3.56 -11.41 -10.85
#